data_AF-A0A1R0W6Z2-F1
#
_entry.id   AF-A0A1R0W6Z2-F1
#
_cell.length_a   1.000
_cell.length_b   1.000
_cell.length_c   1.000
_cell.angle_alpha   90.00
_cell.angle_beta   90.00
_cell.angle_gamma   90.00
#
_symmetry.space_group_name_H-M   'P 1'
#
loop_
_entity.id
_entity.type
_entity.pdbx_description
1 polymer ?
#
loop_
_entity_poly.entity_id
_entity_poly.type
_entity_poly.pdbx_seq_one_letter_code
_entity_poly.pdbx_strand_id
1 'polypeptide(L)'
;MSYVCPICNGLDSAPVLLCPNCHQETVDCGLQEDYAGPYSPYVASSHAQTIPAAANQCLHLMHCPHCLTEFSYAADTWYVPGRI
;
A
#
# COMPACT_ATOMS: atom_id res chain seq x y z
N MET A 1 -20.32 1.38 3.00
CA MET A 1 -19.57 0.42 2.17
C MET A 1 -18.11 0.81 2.26
N SER A 2 -17.23 -0.12 2.60
CA SER A 2 -15.81 0.15 2.81
C SER A 2 -14.98 -0.82 1.99
N TYR A 3 -13.92 -0.31 1.36
CA TYR A 3 -12.87 -1.12 0.76
C TYR A 3 -11.71 -1.21 1.73
N VAL A 4 -11.07 -2.38 1.82
CA VAL A 4 -9.88 -2.59 2.65
C VAL A 4 -8.75 -3.13 1.79
N CYS A 5 -7.53 -2.66 2.02
CA CYS A 5 -6.36 -3.31 1.43
C CYS A 5 -6.05 -4.58 2.24
N PRO A 6 -6.06 -5.78 1.62
CA PRO A 6 -5.79 -7.01 2.35
C PRO A 6 -4.35 -7.09 2.84
N ILE A 7 -3.40 -6.48 2.11
CA ILE A 7 -1.97 -6.45 2.48
C ILE A 7 -1.77 -5.59 3.74
N CYS A 8 -2.21 -4.33 3.73
CA CYS A 8 -2.08 -3.43 4.89
C CYS A 8 -2.78 -3.95 6.15
N ASN A 9 -3.89 -4.68 5.98
CA ASN A 9 -4.67 -5.22 7.09
C ASN A 9 -4.24 -6.64 7.50
N GLY A 10 -3.15 -7.19 6.93
CA GLY A 10 -2.65 -8.52 7.26
C GLY A 10 -3.60 -9.66 6.91
N LEU A 11 -4.54 -9.42 5.99
CA LEU A 11 -5.48 -10.40 5.46
C LEU A 11 -4.88 -11.20 4.29
N ASP A 12 -3.87 -10.66 3.63
CA ASP A 12 -3.09 -11.32 2.57
C ASP A 12 -1.62 -10.84 2.61
N SER A 13 -0.73 -11.58 1.94
CA SER A 13 0.68 -11.23 1.80
C SER A 13 0.93 -10.38 0.56
N ALA A 14 1.88 -9.44 0.65
CA ALA A 14 2.34 -8.73 -0.54
C ALA A 14 2.96 -9.71 -1.55
N PRO A 15 2.69 -9.55 -2.85
CA PRO A 15 3.31 -10.40 -3.86
C PRO A 15 4.83 -10.19 -3.90
N VAL A 16 5.56 -11.26 -4.23
CA VAL A 16 7.00 -11.18 -4.50
C VAL A 16 7.19 -10.49 -5.84
N LEU A 17 7.61 -9.22 -5.81
CA LEU A 17 7.92 -8.44 -7.00
C LEU A 17 9.43 -8.37 -7.22
N LEU A 18 9.83 -8.34 -8.49
CA LEU A 18 11.21 -8.14 -8.89
C LEU A 18 11.44 -6.68 -9.23
N CYS A 19 12.58 -6.14 -8.78
CA CYS A 19 12.99 -4.79 -9.07
C CYS A 19 13.12 -4.57 -10.60
N PRO A 20 12.52 -3.53 -11.19
CA PRO A 20 12.61 -3.27 -12.63
C PRO A 20 14.02 -2.87 -13.09
N ASN A 21 14.91 -2.52 -12.16
CA ASN A 21 16.28 -2.11 -12.45
C ASN A 21 17.29 -3.27 -12.32
N CYS A 22 17.29 -3.98 -11.18
CA CYS A 22 18.29 -5.03 -10.90
C CYS A 22 17.73 -6.45 -10.82
N HIS A 23 16.41 -6.64 -11.01
CA HIS A 23 15.71 -7.93 -11.00
C HIS A 23 15.84 -8.75 -9.70
N GLN A 24 16.24 -8.11 -8.59
CA GLN A 24 16.23 -8.72 -7.26
C GLN A 24 14.86 -8.53 -6.58
N GLU A 25 14.57 -9.36 -5.58
CA GLU A 25 13.34 -9.26 -4.80
C GLU A 25 13.23 -7.90 -4.10
N THR A 26 12.02 -7.35 -4.08
CA THR A 26 11.70 -6.10 -3.40
C THR A 26 10.91 -6.33 -2.13
N VAL A 27 10.98 -5.37 -1.23
CA VAL A 27 10.26 -5.35 0.04
C VAL A 27 9.09 -4.37 -0.06
N ASP A 28 7.93 -4.77 0.44
CA ASP A 28 6.78 -3.88 0.61
C ASP A 28 7.01 -2.97 1.84
N CYS A 29 6.98 -1.66 1.63
CA CYS A 29 7.13 -0.65 2.67
C CYS A 29 5.78 -0.09 3.16
N GLY A 30 4.66 -0.62 2.67
CA GLY A 30 3.33 -0.15 3.04
C GLY A 30 2.86 1.03 2.19
N LEU A 31 1.91 1.81 2.72
CA LEU A 31 1.21 2.83 1.95
C LEU A 31 2.17 3.96 1.54
N GLN A 32 2.18 4.30 0.25
CA GLN A 32 3.04 5.37 -0.26
C GLN A 32 2.75 6.74 0.41
N GLU A 33 1.50 7.00 0.78
CA GLU A 33 1.10 8.26 1.44
C GLU A 33 1.71 8.42 2.84
N ASP A 34 2.10 7.32 3.48
CA ASP A 34 2.80 7.31 4.77
C ASP A 34 4.22 7.91 4.68
N TYR A 35 4.67 8.27 3.47
CA TYR A 35 5.97 8.89 3.21
C TYR A 35 5.88 10.32 2.67
N ALA A 36 4.66 10.86 2.47
CA ALA A 36 4.46 12.12 1.76
C ALA A 36 4.65 13.39 2.62
N GLY A 37 4.68 13.29 3.95
CA GLY A 37 4.64 14.44 4.85
C GLY A 37 5.61 14.37 6.04
N PRO A 38 5.90 15.50 6.70
CA PRO A 38 6.92 15.61 7.75
C PRO A 38 6.61 14.82 9.04
N TYR A 39 5.38 14.29 9.18
CA TYR A 39 4.93 13.45 10.30
C TYR A 39 4.05 12.28 9.83
N SER A 40 4.11 11.90 8.56
CA SER A 40 3.45 10.68 8.08
C SER A 40 4.05 9.47 8.83
N PRO A 41 3.30 8.60 9.52
CA PRO A 41 1.88 8.19 9.43
C PRO A 41 0.95 8.77 10.53
N TYR A 42 1.47 9.68 11.37
CA TYR A 42 0.76 10.22 12.54
C TYR A 42 -0.04 11.50 12.25
N VAL A 43 0.14 12.08 11.06
CA VAL A 43 -0.82 13.05 10.56
C VAL A 43 -2.09 12.28 10.26
N ALA A 44 -3.05 12.35 11.18
CA ALA A 44 -4.38 11.82 10.96
C ALA A 44 -4.92 12.44 9.67
N SER A 45 -4.88 11.69 8.57
CA SER A 45 -5.81 11.94 7.49
C SER A 45 -7.17 11.83 8.15
N SER A 46 -7.94 12.92 8.14
CA SER A 46 -9.28 12.99 8.73
C SER A 46 -10.28 12.00 8.12
N HIS A 47 -9.82 11.20 7.17
CA HIS A 47 -10.43 9.97 6.71
C HIS A 47 -9.79 8.79 7.44
N ALA A 48 -10.53 8.16 8.34
CA ALA A 48 -10.38 6.72 8.59
C ALA A 48 -10.07 6.06 7.25
N GLN A 49 -8.98 5.27 7.14
CA GLN A 49 -8.37 4.61 5.96
C GLN A 49 -9.35 4.09 4.90
N THR A 50 -10.15 4.99 4.35
CA THR A 50 -11.24 4.75 3.42
C THR A 50 -10.63 5.28 2.16
N ILE A 51 -9.92 4.39 1.48
CA ILE A 51 -9.52 4.65 0.11
C ILE A 51 -10.81 5.09 -0.60
N PRO A 52 -10.85 6.31 -1.17
CA PRO A 52 -12.07 6.82 -1.77
C PRO A 52 -12.61 5.76 -2.73
N ALA A 53 -13.91 5.47 -2.69
CA ALA A 53 -14.53 4.38 -3.45
C ALA A 53 -14.28 4.44 -4.98
N ALA A 54 -13.69 5.54 -5.48
CA ALA A 54 -13.21 5.69 -6.86
C ALA A 54 -11.85 5.03 -7.13
N ALA A 55 -11.03 4.79 -6.09
CA ALA A 55 -9.76 4.11 -6.16
C ALA A 55 -9.92 2.71 -5.54
N ASN A 56 -10.28 1.71 -6.34
CA ASN A 56 -10.33 0.31 -5.91
C ASN A 56 -8.94 -0.28 -5.59
N GLN A 57 -7.90 0.55 -5.47
CA GLN A 57 -6.51 0.16 -5.35
C GLN A 57 -5.81 0.92 -4.23
N CYS A 58 -4.95 0.22 -3.52
CA CYS A 58 -4.04 0.72 -2.51
C CYS A 58 -2.65 0.85 -3.12
N LEU A 59 -2.02 2.02 -3.03
CA LEU A 59 -0.68 2.25 -3.59
C LEU A 59 0.39 1.96 -2.54
N HIS A 60 1.10 0.85 -2.73
CA HIS A 60 2.21 0.43 -1.90
C HIS A 60 3.54 0.94 -2.45
N LEU A 61 4.43 1.37 -1.57
CA LEU A 61 5.81 1.70 -1.91
C LEU A 61 6.64 0.41 -1.86
N MET A 62 7.19 0.00 -3.00
CA MET A 62 8.12 -1.12 -3.08
C MET A 62 9.55 -0.59 -3.08
N HIS A 63 10.40 -1.14 -2.22
CA HIS A 63 11.80 -0.77 -2.10
C HIS A 63 12.71 -1.95 -2.45
N CYS A 64 13.70 -1.72 -3.31
CA CYS A 64 14.73 -2.71 -3.61
C CYS A 64 15.96 -2.50 -2.71
N PRO A 65 16.28 -3.45 -1.80
CA PRO A 65 17.42 -3.29 -0.89
C PRO A 65 18.78 -3.39 -1.59
N HIS A 66 18.82 -3.84 -2.86
CA HIS A 66 20.07 -4.06 -3.59
C HIS A 66 20.53 -2.82 -4.39
N CYS A 67 19.61 -2.13 -5.06
CA CYS A 67 19.93 -0.97 -5.90
C CYS A 67 19.21 0.31 -5.46
N LEU A 68 18.49 0.26 -4.34
CA LEU A 68 17.78 1.38 -3.73
C LEU A 68 16.72 2.01 -4.64
N THR A 69 16.30 1.30 -5.69
CA THR A 69 15.21 1.75 -6.56
C THR A 69 13.89 1.55 -5.85
N GLU A 70 13.04 2.56 -5.96
CA GLU A 70 11.68 2.59 -5.39
C GLU A 70 10.67 2.69 -6.52
N PHE A 71 9.53 2.00 -6.38
CA PHE A 71 8.41 2.08 -7.31
C PHE A 71 7.09 1.78 -6.62
N SER A 72 6.00 2.28 -7.18
CA SER A 72 4.65 2.05 -6.65
C SER A 72 4.05 0.76 -7.17
N TYR A 73 3.42 -0.02 -6.29
CA TYR A 73 2.61 -1.18 -6.63
C TYR A 73 1.15 -0.93 -6.26
N ALA A 74 0.25 -1.10 -7.23
CA ALA A 74 -1.19 -0.97 -7.00
C ALA A 74 -1.76 -2.33 -6.58
N ALA A 75 -2.09 -2.46 -5.29
CA ALA A 75 -2.75 -3.62 -4.73
C ALA A 75 -4.27 -3.48 -4.81
N ASP A 76 -4.97 -4.52 -5.25
CA ASP A 76 -6.43 -4.50 -5.31
C ASP A 76 -7.05 -4.54 -3.91
N THR A 77 -8.05 -3.68 -3.69
CA THR A 77 -8.80 -3.64 -2.44
C THR A 77 -9.96 -4.61 -2.46
N TRP A 78 -10.31 -5.14 -1.29
CA TRP A 78 -11.46 -6.03 -1.14
C TRP A 78 -12.67 -5.24 -0.67
N TYR A 79 -13.80 -5.47 -1.33
CA TYR A 79 -15.08 -4.99 -0.84
C TYR A 79 -15.45 -5.70 0.45
N VAL A 80 -15.69 -4.93 1.51
CA VAL A 80 -16.20 -5.46 2.77
C VAL A 80 -17.63 -4.94 2.96
N PRO A 81 -18.65 -5.82 2.92
CA PRO A 81 -19.99 -5.44 3.30
C PRO A 81 -19.99 -5.08 4.79
N GLY A 82 -20.22 -3.81 5.10
CA GLY A 82 -20.22 -3.33 6.48
C GLY A 82 -21.19 -4.13 7.34
N ARG A 83 -20.70 -4.68 8.45
CA ARG A 83 -21.56 -5.13 9.56
C ARG A 83 -21.62 -3.99 10.60
N ILE A 84 -22.86 -3.52 10.82
CA ILE A 84 -23.47 -3.00 12.07
C ILE A 84 -22.52 -2.59 13.21
#